data_AF-A0A0Q4G2Y0-F1
#
_entry.id   AF-A0A0Q4G2Y0-F1
#
_cell.length_a   1.000
_cell.length_b   1.000
_cell.length_c   1.000
_cell.angle_alpha   90.00
_cell.angle_beta   90.00
_cell.angle_gamma   90.00
#
_symmetry.space_group_name_H-M   'P 1'
#
loop_
_entity.id
_entity.type
_entity.pdbx_description
1 polymer ?
#
loop_
_entity_poly.entity_id
_entity_poly.type
_entity_poly.pdbx_seq_one_letter_code
_entity_poly.pdbx_strand_id
1 'polypeptide(L)'
;MTVTVARPVQSKRTNGQRHALFATAHMRLMMLMLLFAAGVMLVIGRLGMLAVMTTGGAARTSVLAVPPRGDIVDRNGAPLARTIDAWTIAVHPKKLIGDPTDIAQKLAELMPDRGDQPTFYRLLTSGRNFAYLQRRASPALVEAVNAIGEPAIVFDRETQRLYPQSSLAAHALGFLSTDGHGMSGMERVLDDRLTNPALNGAPVALSIDTRVQAAMESELGRAMNTFSARGGGGIVLDVATGEVIAMVSLPTFNPNRVGMAGSEQLRNVTTQSVFELGSTFKPITMATAMDTGVVTSMARRFDATHPLQVGGYTIHDERGDPKRWLNMAETLIYSSNIATARVADEVGPQRMQTMFRKLGFDTKPDIELREKGGPLWPKYWARTTTMTTAYGHGIAVTPLHLASAYAALVNGGIWRPATLLKVAPGHAPKGRRVISEQTSARMRQMLRLIVQRGTGRKGDAPGYRVGGKTGTAEAAVAGGYDRSRNVATFAAAFPMDAPRYVVLAMLDSPLGTKETFGWKTAAWNTAPVVGRTIARVGAMLGVVPQERQDIDVSDILPTLWQDPSVKPATGN
;
A
#
# COMPACT_ATOMS: atom_id res chain seq x y z
N MET A 1 -11.97 69.00 -126.47
CA MET A 1 -12.82 68.18 -125.59
C MET A 1 -12.84 68.81 -124.22
N THR A 2 -14.04 69.22 -123.80
CA THR A 2 -14.45 69.76 -122.50
C THR A 2 -14.36 68.69 -121.41
N VAL A 3 -13.90 69.01 -120.20
CA VAL A 3 -14.53 68.55 -118.94
C VAL A 3 -14.26 69.55 -117.81
N THR A 4 -15.36 70.07 -117.28
CA THR A 4 -15.51 70.88 -116.06
C THR A 4 -15.52 69.98 -114.83
N VAL A 5 -14.88 70.36 -113.71
CA VAL A 5 -15.06 69.68 -112.41
C VAL A 5 -15.42 70.69 -111.33
N ALA A 6 -16.55 70.42 -110.66
CA ALA A 6 -17.23 71.27 -109.69
C ALA A 6 -16.66 71.18 -108.26
N ARG A 7 -16.87 72.25 -107.49
CA ARG A 7 -16.55 72.39 -106.05
C ARG A 7 -17.47 71.51 -105.16
N PRO A 8 -16.98 70.97 -104.03
CA PRO A 8 -17.83 70.31 -103.05
C PRO A 8 -18.48 71.30 -102.06
N VAL A 9 -19.73 70.99 -101.72
CA VAL A 9 -20.60 71.67 -100.75
C VAL A 9 -20.30 71.20 -99.33
N GLN A 10 -20.18 72.13 -98.38
CA GLN A 10 -20.11 71.85 -96.94
C GLN A 10 -21.48 71.46 -96.38
N SER A 11 -21.55 70.28 -95.75
CA SER A 11 -22.72 69.81 -95.00
C SER A 11 -22.55 70.09 -93.50
N LYS A 12 -23.35 71.01 -92.96
CA LYS A 12 -23.57 71.19 -91.52
C LYS A 12 -24.39 70.00 -90.99
N ARG A 13 -23.77 69.13 -90.19
CA ARG A 13 -24.50 68.16 -89.36
C ARG A 13 -24.78 68.74 -87.97
N THR A 14 -26.05 68.65 -87.59
CA THR A 14 -26.72 69.24 -86.43
C THR A 14 -26.34 68.60 -85.09
N ASN A 15 -26.23 69.43 -84.04
CA ASN A 15 -25.83 69.11 -82.66
C ASN A 15 -26.70 68.06 -81.91
N GLY A 16 -27.78 67.53 -82.49
CA GLY A 16 -28.70 66.60 -81.83
C GLY A 16 -28.22 65.14 -81.73
N GLN A 17 -27.27 64.70 -82.57
CA GLN A 17 -26.83 63.29 -82.60
C GLN A 17 -25.71 62.96 -81.60
N ARG A 18 -25.02 63.96 -81.02
CA ARG A 18 -23.96 63.72 -80.02
C ARG A 18 -24.52 63.37 -78.64
N HIS A 19 -25.66 63.94 -78.24
CA HIS A 19 -26.24 63.70 -76.91
C HIS A 19 -26.79 62.27 -76.71
N ALA A 20 -27.30 61.62 -77.76
CA ALA A 20 -27.81 60.24 -77.67
C ALA A 20 -26.70 59.17 -77.52
N LEU A 21 -25.51 59.42 -78.10
CA LEU A 21 -24.34 58.52 -77.97
C LEU A 21 -23.68 58.62 -76.58
N PHE A 22 -23.63 59.82 -75.98
CA PHE A 22 -23.12 59.97 -74.62
C PHE A 22 -24.06 59.39 -73.55
N ALA A 23 -25.38 59.52 -73.72
CA ALA A 23 -26.35 58.96 -72.80
C ALA A 23 -26.34 57.42 -72.79
N THR A 24 -26.25 56.79 -73.97
CA THR A 24 -26.17 55.32 -74.09
C THR A 24 -24.84 54.77 -73.56
N ALA A 25 -23.72 55.49 -73.75
CA ALA A 25 -22.44 55.14 -73.15
C ALA A 25 -22.45 55.23 -71.61
N HIS A 26 -23.04 56.30 -71.05
CA HIS A 26 -23.22 56.44 -69.60
C HIS A 26 -24.12 55.35 -69.02
N MET A 27 -25.19 54.98 -69.72
CA MET A 27 -26.11 53.93 -69.27
C MET A 27 -25.44 52.54 -69.25
N ARG A 28 -24.57 52.25 -70.24
CA ARG A 28 -23.77 51.01 -70.28
C ARG A 28 -22.69 50.98 -69.20
N LEU A 29 -22.01 52.10 -68.96
CA LEU A 29 -21.02 52.23 -67.89
C LEU A 29 -21.68 52.04 -66.52
N MET A 30 -22.85 52.64 -66.31
CA MET A 30 -23.62 52.51 -65.08
C MET A 30 -24.08 51.06 -64.84
N MET A 31 -24.53 50.35 -65.87
CA MET A 31 -24.84 48.91 -65.76
C MET A 31 -23.61 48.07 -65.41
N LEU A 32 -22.45 48.35 -66.01
CA LEU A 32 -21.20 47.66 -65.70
C LEU A 32 -20.75 47.92 -64.26
N MET A 33 -20.86 49.15 -63.78
CA MET A 33 -20.55 49.48 -62.38
C MET A 33 -21.51 48.81 -61.40
N LEU A 34 -22.81 48.72 -61.74
CA LEU A 34 -23.81 48.01 -60.94
C LEU A 34 -23.52 46.50 -60.88
N LEU A 35 -23.19 45.87 -62.01
CA LEU A 35 -22.82 44.46 -62.06
C LEU A 35 -21.53 44.18 -61.29
N PHE A 36 -20.53 45.06 -61.40
CA PHE A 36 -19.30 44.95 -60.64
C PHE A 36 -19.55 45.10 -59.13
N ALA A 37 -20.34 46.09 -58.72
CA ALA A 37 -20.73 46.30 -57.33
C ALA A 37 -21.52 45.11 -56.76
N ALA A 38 -22.42 44.53 -57.56
CA ALA A 38 -23.15 43.32 -57.19
C ALA A 38 -22.21 42.11 -57.00
N GLY A 39 -21.22 41.95 -57.89
CA GLY A 39 -20.18 40.92 -57.76
C GLY A 39 -19.34 41.09 -56.49
N VAL A 40 -18.92 42.32 -56.18
CA VAL A 40 -18.16 42.63 -54.96
C VAL A 40 -19.00 42.37 -53.71
N MET A 41 -20.28 42.77 -53.69
CA MET A 41 -21.18 42.48 -52.56
C MET A 41 -21.39 40.97 -52.36
N LEU A 42 -21.45 40.19 -53.43
CA LEU A 42 -21.59 38.73 -53.33
C LEU A 42 -20.33 38.09 -52.72
N VAL A 43 -19.13 38.58 -53.07
CA VAL A 43 -17.86 38.12 -52.47
C VAL A 43 -17.76 38.51 -51.00
N ILE A 44 -18.11 39.76 -50.64
CA ILE A 44 -18.13 40.23 -49.26
C ILE A 44 -19.15 39.43 -48.43
N GLY A 45 -20.35 39.20 -48.97
CA GLY A 45 -21.38 38.38 -48.33
C GLY A 45 -20.92 36.93 -48.11
N ARG A 46 -20.21 36.35 -49.08
CA ARG A 46 -19.66 34.99 -48.97
C ARG A 46 -18.53 34.91 -47.94
N LEU A 47 -17.67 35.93 -47.88
CA LEU A 47 -16.64 36.06 -46.83
C LEU A 47 -17.26 36.24 -45.45
N GLY A 48 -18.32 37.03 -45.31
CA GLY A 48 -19.08 37.19 -44.07
C GLY A 48 -19.74 35.88 -43.62
N MET A 49 -20.36 35.14 -44.54
CA MET A 49 -20.94 33.82 -44.25
C MET A 49 -19.87 32.82 -43.82
N LEU A 50 -18.71 32.79 -44.52
CA LEU A 50 -17.57 31.97 -44.13
C LEU A 50 -17.00 32.38 -42.77
N ALA A 51 -16.94 33.68 -42.46
CA ALA A 51 -16.51 34.16 -41.15
C ALA A 51 -17.48 33.74 -40.04
N VAL A 52 -18.80 33.78 -40.28
CA VAL A 52 -19.81 33.30 -39.31
C VAL A 52 -19.78 31.78 -39.15
N MET A 53 -19.54 31.03 -40.23
CA MET A 53 -19.42 29.56 -40.17
C MET A 53 -18.09 29.10 -39.54
N THR A 54 -17.00 29.86 -39.70
CA THR A 54 -15.71 29.56 -39.04
C THR A 54 -15.67 30.05 -37.59
N THR A 55 -16.37 31.13 -37.26
CA THR A 55 -16.54 31.58 -35.86
C THR A 55 -17.55 30.72 -35.08
N GLY A 56 -18.46 30.03 -35.77
CA GLY A 56 -19.34 28.99 -35.19
C GLY A 56 -18.70 27.61 -34.99
N GLY A 57 -17.41 27.43 -35.35
CA GLY A 57 -16.70 26.14 -35.32
C GLY A 57 -15.40 26.13 -34.52
N ALA A 58 -15.14 27.17 -33.73
CA ALA A 58 -14.09 27.18 -32.73
C ALA A 58 -14.69 27.48 -31.35
N ALA A 59 -15.79 26.80 -31.01
CA ALA A 59 -15.80 26.26 -29.67
C ALA A 59 -14.52 25.42 -29.58
N ARG A 60 -13.48 25.98 -28.95
CA ARG A 60 -12.64 25.16 -28.11
C ARG A 60 -13.66 24.39 -27.30
N THR A 61 -13.92 23.14 -27.66
CA THR A 61 -14.29 22.15 -26.69
C THR A 61 -13.23 22.37 -25.63
N SER A 62 -13.57 23.14 -24.59
CA SER A 62 -13.06 22.84 -23.29
C SER A 62 -13.48 21.39 -23.15
N VAL A 63 -12.58 20.49 -23.57
CA VAL A 63 -12.46 19.19 -22.94
C VAL A 63 -12.51 19.59 -21.49
N LEU A 64 -13.67 19.38 -20.85
CA LEU A 64 -13.88 19.72 -19.46
C LEU A 64 -12.63 19.22 -18.78
N ALA A 65 -11.76 20.14 -18.36
CA ALA A 65 -10.45 19.77 -17.87
C ALA A 65 -10.75 18.80 -16.74
N VAL A 66 -10.48 17.52 -16.96
CA VAL A 66 -10.86 16.47 -16.01
C VAL A 66 -10.23 16.94 -14.71
N PRO A 67 -11.05 17.27 -13.69
CA PRO A 67 -10.51 17.89 -12.50
C PRO A 67 -9.40 16.98 -11.99
N PRO A 68 -8.22 17.54 -11.68
CA PRO A 68 -7.06 16.73 -11.39
C PRO A 68 -7.40 15.80 -10.23
N ARG A 69 -7.15 14.50 -10.45
CA ARG A 69 -7.35 13.49 -9.41
C ARG A 69 -6.59 13.94 -8.15
N GLY A 70 -7.28 14.01 -7.02
CA GLY A 70 -6.71 14.51 -5.78
C GLY A 70 -5.44 13.77 -5.35
N ASP A 71 -4.56 14.47 -4.66
CA ASP A 71 -3.32 13.89 -4.14
C ASP A 71 -3.60 13.01 -2.91
N ILE A 72 -2.83 11.93 -2.77
CA ILE A 72 -2.76 11.17 -1.52
C ILE A 72 -1.48 11.59 -0.81
N VAL A 73 -1.62 12.04 0.43
CA VAL A 73 -0.50 12.47 1.28
C VAL A 73 -0.42 11.59 2.52
N ASP A 74 0.76 11.54 3.11
CA ASP A 74 1.01 10.90 4.40
C ASP A 74 0.40 11.75 5.53
N ARG A 75 0.47 11.24 6.77
CA ARG A 75 -0.12 11.91 7.92
C ARG A 75 0.47 13.30 8.22
N ASN A 76 1.66 13.58 7.70
CA ASN A 76 2.41 14.83 7.86
C ASN A 76 2.33 15.73 6.62
N GLY A 77 1.59 15.33 5.58
CA GLY A 77 1.42 16.08 4.34
C GLY A 77 2.46 15.77 3.26
N ALA A 78 3.36 14.80 3.47
CA ALA A 78 4.30 14.38 2.44
C ALA A 78 3.57 13.63 1.31
N PRO A 79 3.86 13.91 0.03
CA PRO A 79 3.13 13.29 -1.07
C PRO A 79 3.45 11.80 -1.24
N LEU A 80 2.41 10.97 -1.27
CA LEU A 80 2.49 9.53 -1.52
C LEU A 80 2.07 9.18 -2.95
N ALA A 81 1.02 9.84 -3.46
CA ALA A 81 0.59 9.74 -4.85
C ALA A 81 0.09 11.11 -5.32
N ARG A 82 0.53 11.55 -6.49
CA ARG A 82 0.17 12.85 -7.05
C ARG A 82 -0.21 12.79 -8.51
N THR A 83 -1.03 13.72 -8.92
CA THR A 83 -1.31 13.94 -10.35
C THR A 83 -0.35 15.00 -10.88
N ILE A 84 0.37 14.68 -11.96
CA ILE A 84 1.32 15.59 -12.61
C ILE A 84 0.96 15.76 -14.09
N ASP A 85 1.22 16.93 -14.65
CA ASP A 85 1.21 17.12 -16.09
C ASP A 85 2.55 16.67 -16.66
N ALA A 86 2.54 15.65 -17.50
CA ALA A 86 3.76 15.09 -18.06
C ALA A 86 3.64 14.90 -19.57
N TRP A 87 4.77 14.97 -20.26
CA TRP A 87 4.82 14.65 -21.69
C TRP A 87 4.68 13.14 -21.89
N THR A 88 3.90 12.77 -22.90
CA THR A 88 3.77 11.42 -23.42
C THR A 88 4.29 11.39 -24.84
N ILE A 89 5.19 10.46 -25.13
CA ILE A 89 5.66 10.14 -26.47
C ILE A 89 4.90 8.92 -26.96
N ALA A 90 4.25 9.03 -28.11
CA ALA A 90 3.55 7.93 -28.76
C ALA A 90 3.86 7.91 -30.25
N VAL A 91 3.48 6.83 -30.93
CA VAL A 91 3.68 6.65 -32.35
C VAL A 91 2.40 6.13 -33.00
N HIS A 92 2.18 6.51 -34.25
CA HIS A 92 1.19 5.94 -35.15
C HIS A 92 1.88 5.02 -36.18
N PRO A 93 2.08 3.71 -35.90
CA PRO A 93 2.86 2.82 -36.76
C PRO A 93 2.45 2.82 -38.23
N LYS A 94 1.15 2.93 -38.53
CA LYS A 94 0.64 2.98 -39.92
C LYS A 94 0.96 4.27 -40.69
N LYS A 95 1.40 5.32 -40.00
CA LYS A 95 1.76 6.61 -40.60
C LYS A 95 3.27 6.81 -40.69
N LEU A 96 4.06 5.79 -40.34
CA LEU A 96 5.51 5.83 -40.35
C LEU A 96 6.02 6.06 -41.78
N ILE A 97 6.92 7.03 -41.94
CA ILE A 97 7.48 7.41 -43.26
C ILE A 97 8.94 6.96 -43.38
N GLY A 98 9.73 7.12 -42.31
CA GLY A 98 11.15 6.74 -42.30
C GLY A 98 11.39 5.23 -42.16
N ASP A 99 12.66 4.83 -42.29
CA ASP A 99 13.07 3.42 -42.13
C ASP A 99 12.82 2.96 -40.68
N PRO A 100 11.93 1.96 -40.47
CA PRO A 100 11.64 1.44 -39.13
C PRO A 100 12.88 0.91 -38.41
N THR A 101 13.89 0.44 -39.13
CA THR A 101 15.12 -0.13 -38.56
C THR A 101 15.98 0.96 -37.91
N ASP A 102 16.21 2.06 -38.63
CA ASP A 102 16.97 3.22 -38.17
C ASP A 102 16.25 3.94 -37.03
N ILE A 103 14.93 4.15 -37.17
CA ILE A 103 14.12 4.77 -36.12
C ILE A 103 14.14 3.90 -34.85
N ALA A 104 13.98 2.58 -34.98
CA ALA A 104 14.05 1.68 -33.84
C ALA A 104 15.41 1.73 -33.13
N GLN A 105 16.50 1.87 -33.88
CA GLN A 105 17.85 1.98 -33.31
C GLN A 105 17.99 3.28 -32.50
N LYS A 106 17.60 4.42 -33.08
CA LYS A 106 17.60 5.72 -32.39
C LYS A 106 16.71 5.72 -31.14
N LEU A 107 15.53 5.11 -31.22
CA LEU A 107 14.63 4.99 -30.07
C LEU A 107 15.23 4.10 -28.96
N ALA A 108 15.93 3.02 -29.31
CA ALA A 108 16.62 2.17 -28.35
C ALA A 108 17.77 2.90 -27.65
N GLU A 109 18.52 3.74 -28.37
CA GLU A 109 19.58 4.58 -27.81
C GLU A 109 19.04 5.66 -26.87
N LEU A 110 17.92 6.29 -27.22
CA LEU A 110 17.30 7.34 -26.40
C LEU A 110 16.50 6.79 -25.21
N MET A 111 15.98 5.56 -25.30
CA MET A 111 15.11 4.94 -24.29
C MET A 111 15.55 3.51 -23.94
N PRO A 112 16.78 3.30 -23.43
CA PRO A 112 17.32 1.96 -23.17
C PRO A 112 16.52 1.18 -22.11
N ASP A 113 15.89 1.90 -21.17
CA ASP A 113 15.02 1.34 -20.13
C ASP A 113 13.73 0.69 -20.66
N ARG A 114 13.32 0.99 -21.90
CA ARG A 114 12.04 0.57 -22.47
C ARG A 114 12.14 -0.62 -23.39
N GLY A 115 13.28 -0.82 -24.03
CA GLY A 115 13.49 -1.91 -24.94
C GLY A 115 14.74 -1.73 -25.77
N ASP A 116 15.14 -2.81 -26.40
CA ASP A 116 16.17 -2.86 -27.42
C ASP A 116 15.59 -2.53 -28.82
N GLN A 117 16.47 -2.42 -29.81
CA GLN A 117 16.08 -2.14 -31.19
C GLN A 117 15.02 -3.13 -31.71
N PRO A 118 15.13 -4.47 -31.52
CA PRO A 118 14.12 -5.41 -31.97
C PRO A 118 12.74 -5.19 -31.33
N THR A 119 12.69 -4.73 -30.08
CA THR A 119 11.44 -4.40 -29.40
C THR A 119 10.76 -3.21 -30.04
N PHE A 120 11.50 -2.13 -30.29
CA PHE A 120 10.95 -0.96 -30.97
C PHE A 120 10.60 -1.25 -32.43
N TYR A 121 11.42 -2.00 -33.15
CA TYR A 121 11.14 -2.40 -34.54
C TYR A 121 9.81 -3.17 -34.64
N ARG A 122 9.58 -4.15 -33.76
CA ARG A 122 8.30 -4.86 -33.69
C ARG A 122 7.13 -3.94 -33.37
N LEU A 123 7.33 -2.93 -32.51
CA LEU A 123 6.28 -1.97 -32.18
C LEU A 123 5.94 -1.08 -33.38
N LEU A 124 6.95 -0.56 -34.08
CA LEU A 124 6.82 0.28 -35.27
C LEU A 124 6.22 -0.48 -36.47
N THR A 125 6.40 -1.80 -36.53
CA THR A 125 5.84 -2.65 -37.60
C THR A 125 4.60 -3.44 -37.16
N SER A 126 4.09 -3.22 -35.95
CA SER A 126 3.01 -4.02 -35.33
C SER A 126 1.63 -3.91 -36.01
N GLY A 127 1.49 -3.12 -37.07
CA GLY A 127 0.21 -2.84 -37.74
C GLY A 127 -0.80 -2.10 -36.86
N ARG A 128 -0.42 -1.65 -35.65
CA ARG A 128 -1.30 -0.91 -34.73
C ARG A 128 -1.53 0.51 -35.24
N ASN A 129 -2.71 1.07 -34.93
CA ASN A 129 -3.00 2.46 -35.27
C ASN A 129 -2.29 3.45 -34.34
N PHE A 130 -1.99 3.03 -33.11
CA PHE A 130 -1.38 3.87 -32.08
C PHE A 130 -0.64 3.00 -31.05
N ALA A 131 0.49 3.49 -30.56
CA ALA A 131 1.28 2.84 -29.52
C ALA A 131 2.01 3.88 -28.66
N TYR A 132 1.97 3.70 -27.33
CA TYR A 132 2.80 4.51 -26.44
C TYR A 132 4.26 4.05 -26.50
N LEU A 133 5.18 5.01 -26.69
CA LEU A 133 6.62 4.78 -26.60
C LEU A 133 7.10 5.03 -25.17
N GLN A 134 6.79 6.21 -24.63
CA GLN A 134 7.20 6.62 -23.29
C GLN A 134 6.13 7.51 -22.66
N ARG A 135 5.63 7.07 -21.50
CA ARG A 135 4.83 7.91 -20.61
C ARG A 135 5.73 8.62 -19.60
N ARG A 136 5.42 9.87 -19.24
CA ARG A 136 6.24 10.74 -18.37
C ARG A 136 7.64 10.94 -18.92
N ALA A 137 7.72 11.34 -20.18
CA ALA A 137 8.97 11.74 -20.81
C ALA A 137 9.46 13.08 -20.24
N SER A 138 10.76 13.20 -20.03
CA SER A 138 11.38 14.49 -19.71
C SER A 138 11.33 15.41 -20.93
N PRO A 139 11.30 16.74 -20.75
CA PRO A 139 11.36 17.68 -21.88
C PRO A 139 12.58 17.43 -22.78
N ALA A 140 13.73 17.10 -22.21
CA ALA A 140 14.94 16.76 -22.95
C ALA A 140 14.78 15.50 -23.82
N LEU A 141 14.10 14.48 -23.32
CA LEU A 141 13.82 13.27 -24.11
C LEU A 141 12.82 13.56 -25.24
N VAL A 142 11.80 14.37 -24.97
CA VAL A 142 10.83 14.81 -26.00
C VAL A 142 11.54 15.55 -27.12
N GLU A 143 12.43 16.48 -26.78
CA GLU A 143 13.23 17.23 -27.75
C GLU A 143 14.15 16.31 -28.57
N ALA A 144 14.86 15.39 -27.91
CA ALA A 144 15.74 14.44 -28.57
C ALA A 144 14.98 13.49 -29.52
N VAL A 145 13.80 13.01 -29.11
CA VAL A 145 12.97 12.15 -29.98
C VAL A 145 12.32 12.97 -31.10
N ASN A 146 11.94 14.22 -30.86
CA ASN A 146 11.42 15.11 -31.90
C ASN A 146 12.50 15.42 -32.96
N ALA A 147 13.77 15.49 -32.56
CA ALA A 147 14.90 15.69 -33.46
C ALA A 147 15.14 14.51 -34.43
N ILE A 148 14.52 13.33 -34.21
CA ILE A 148 14.50 12.24 -35.19
C ILE A 148 13.80 12.68 -36.48
N GLY A 149 12.84 13.61 -36.39
CA GLY A 149 12.13 14.17 -37.54
C GLY A 149 11.07 13.25 -38.15
N GLU A 150 10.59 12.24 -37.40
CA GLU A 150 9.54 11.33 -37.86
C GLU A 150 8.14 11.86 -37.47
N PRO A 151 7.30 12.27 -38.44
CA PRO A 151 5.96 12.82 -38.17
C PRO A 151 4.98 11.82 -37.55
N ALA A 152 5.21 10.52 -37.67
CA ALA A 152 4.39 9.50 -37.03
C ALA A 152 4.56 9.45 -35.50
N ILE A 153 5.63 10.05 -34.96
CA ILE A 153 5.84 10.19 -33.51
C ILE A 153 5.16 11.46 -33.04
N VAL A 154 4.29 11.33 -32.05
CA VAL A 154 3.45 12.41 -31.51
C VAL A 154 3.78 12.63 -30.03
N PHE A 155 3.60 13.89 -29.60
CA PHE A 155 3.93 14.37 -28.28
C PHE A 155 2.73 15.08 -27.67
N ASP A 156 2.17 14.50 -26.61
CA ASP A 156 0.99 15.05 -25.94
C ASP A 156 1.30 15.37 -24.47
N ARG A 157 0.62 16.38 -23.92
CA ARG A 157 0.62 16.62 -22.47
C ARG A 157 -0.58 15.92 -21.86
N GLU A 158 -0.32 14.97 -20.99
CA GLU A 158 -1.35 14.18 -20.32
C GLU A 158 -1.17 14.27 -18.80
N THR A 159 -2.28 14.34 -18.08
CA THR A 159 -2.29 14.18 -16.63
C THR A 159 -1.96 12.75 -16.29
N GLN A 160 -0.91 12.53 -15.50
CA GLN A 160 -0.45 11.20 -15.10
C GLN A 160 -0.36 11.06 -13.60
N ARG A 161 -0.66 9.86 -13.12
CA ARG A 161 -0.44 9.50 -11.72
C ARG A 161 1.02 9.14 -11.48
N LEU A 162 1.64 9.82 -10.51
CA LEU A 162 3.00 9.61 -10.06
C LEU A 162 3.00 9.18 -8.60
N TYR A 163 3.76 8.14 -8.29
CA TYR A 163 4.08 7.72 -6.92
C TYR A 163 5.54 8.12 -6.63
N PRO A 164 5.80 9.27 -5.97
CA PRO A 164 7.15 9.85 -5.92
C PRO A 164 8.18 8.95 -5.24
N GLN A 165 7.74 8.19 -4.24
CA GLN A 165 8.58 7.29 -3.44
C GLN A 165 8.71 5.88 -4.04
N SER A 166 8.35 5.72 -5.32
CA SER A 166 8.35 4.44 -6.04
C SER A 166 7.58 3.35 -5.29
N SER A 167 8.27 2.36 -4.71
CA SER A 167 7.65 1.18 -4.07
C SER A 167 7.21 1.40 -2.62
N LEU A 168 7.53 2.55 -2.01
CA LEU A 168 7.16 2.83 -0.62
C LEU A 168 5.64 2.78 -0.43
N ALA A 169 5.18 1.98 0.51
CA ALA A 169 3.76 1.75 0.80
C ALA A 169 2.93 1.29 -0.42
N ALA A 170 3.55 0.68 -1.44
CA ALA A 170 2.89 0.34 -2.70
C ALA A 170 1.59 -0.48 -2.52
N HIS A 171 1.55 -1.42 -1.57
CA HIS A 171 0.34 -2.23 -1.31
C HIS A 171 -0.76 -1.48 -0.56
N ALA A 172 -0.40 -0.48 0.25
CA ALA A 172 -1.38 0.37 0.92
C ALA A 172 -1.95 1.41 -0.07
N LEU A 173 -1.09 2.00 -0.90
CA LEU A 173 -1.50 2.97 -1.92
C LEU A 173 -2.27 2.31 -3.06
N GLY A 174 -1.76 1.20 -3.57
CA GLY A 174 -2.26 0.57 -4.79
C GLY A 174 -1.80 1.29 -6.06
N PHE A 175 -2.56 1.13 -7.12
CA PHE A 175 -2.25 1.69 -8.45
C PHE A 175 -3.51 1.95 -9.28
N LEU A 176 -3.34 2.64 -10.41
CA LEU A 176 -4.42 2.94 -11.35
C LEU A 176 -4.43 1.98 -12.55
N SER A 177 -5.58 1.85 -13.21
CA SER A 177 -5.71 1.27 -14.54
C SER A 177 -5.11 2.20 -15.60
N THR A 178 -5.02 1.71 -16.83
CA THR A 178 -4.66 2.54 -18.00
C THR A 178 -5.62 3.70 -18.22
N ASP A 179 -6.87 3.57 -17.74
CA ASP A 179 -7.96 4.52 -17.92
C ASP A 179 -8.08 5.49 -16.73
N GLY A 180 -7.16 5.44 -15.77
CA GLY A 180 -7.11 6.38 -14.64
C GLY A 180 -7.96 6.00 -13.42
N HIS A 181 -8.60 4.82 -13.42
CA HIS A 181 -9.39 4.34 -12.28
C HIS A 181 -8.54 3.59 -11.26
N GLY A 182 -8.83 3.76 -9.97
CA GLY A 182 -8.19 3.03 -8.89
C GLY A 182 -8.40 1.52 -8.98
N MET A 183 -7.33 0.77 -9.24
CA MET A 183 -7.39 -0.68 -9.40
C MET A 183 -7.18 -1.45 -8.11
N SER A 184 -6.35 -0.94 -7.21
CA SER A 184 -6.07 -1.56 -5.92
C SER A 184 -5.81 -0.53 -4.81
N GLY A 185 -5.71 -1.01 -3.57
CA GLY A 185 -5.25 -0.20 -2.43
C GLY A 185 -6.16 1.00 -2.14
N MET A 186 -5.59 2.04 -1.53
CA MET A 186 -6.29 3.29 -1.25
C MET A 186 -6.66 4.07 -2.52
N GLU A 187 -5.96 3.88 -3.64
CA GLU A 187 -6.38 4.43 -4.93
C GLU A 187 -7.75 3.90 -5.35
N ARG A 188 -8.02 2.60 -5.17
CA ARG A 188 -9.34 2.01 -5.42
C ARG A 188 -10.38 2.43 -4.40
N VAL A 189 -10.00 2.53 -3.13
CA VAL A 189 -10.95 2.91 -2.06
C VAL A 189 -11.39 4.36 -2.19
N LEU A 190 -10.46 5.25 -2.54
CA LEU A 190 -10.71 6.68 -2.62
C LEU A 190 -11.09 7.13 -4.03
N ASP A 191 -11.32 6.23 -5.00
CA ASP A 191 -11.52 6.58 -6.42
C ASP A 191 -12.59 7.65 -6.62
N ASP A 192 -13.78 7.44 -6.03
CA ASP A 192 -14.90 8.37 -6.10
C ASP A 192 -14.58 9.72 -5.46
N ARG A 193 -13.82 9.73 -4.37
CA ARG A 193 -13.43 10.96 -3.67
C ARG A 193 -12.36 11.72 -4.44
N LEU A 194 -11.34 11.03 -4.94
CA LEU A 194 -10.21 11.65 -5.64
C LEU A 194 -10.61 12.19 -7.01
N THR A 195 -11.65 11.64 -7.63
CA THR A 195 -12.16 12.09 -8.93
C THR A 195 -13.33 13.07 -8.84
N ASN A 196 -13.83 13.36 -7.63
CA ASN A 196 -14.99 14.23 -7.43
C ASN A 196 -14.67 15.68 -7.85
N PRO A 197 -15.33 16.23 -8.89
CA PRO A 197 -15.13 17.60 -9.34
C PRO A 197 -15.36 18.66 -8.25
N ALA A 198 -16.31 18.41 -7.34
CA ALA A 198 -16.65 19.34 -6.27
C ALA A 198 -15.54 19.50 -5.22
N LEU A 199 -14.63 18.53 -5.12
CA LEU A 199 -13.49 18.59 -4.20
C LEU A 199 -12.27 19.25 -4.82
N ASN A 200 -12.29 19.58 -6.12
CA ASN A 200 -11.24 20.30 -6.84
C ASN A 200 -9.81 19.80 -6.54
N GLY A 201 -9.63 18.47 -6.55
CA GLY A 201 -8.33 17.85 -6.28
C GLY A 201 -7.83 17.94 -4.83
N ALA A 202 -8.70 18.23 -3.86
CA ALA A 202 -8.33 18.32 -2.45
C ALA A 202 -7.60 17.05 -1.96
N PRO A 203 -6.44 17.19 -1.30
CA PRO A 203 -5.64 16.04 -0.91
C PRO A 203 -6.31 15.22 0.20
N VAL A 204 -6.03 13.92 0.22
CA VAL A 204 -6.46 13.00 1.27
C VAL A 204 -5.25 12.52 2.06
N ALA A 205 -5.27 12.79 3.37
CA ALA A 205 -4.22 12.34 4.28
C ALA A 205 -4.50 10.91 4.77
N LEU A 206 -3.54 10.02 4.55
CA LEU A 206 -3.51 8.70 5.15
C LEU A 206 -2.91 8.75 6.56
N SER A 207 -3.13 7.69 7.35
CA SER A 207 -2.49 7.50 8.66
C SER A 207 -1.02 7.11 8.56
N ILE A 208 -0.57 6.66 7.38
CA ILE A 208 0.82 6.30 7.11
C ILE A 208 1.75 7.47 7.41
N ASP A 209 2.85 7.19 8.13
CA ASP A 209 3.99 8.09 8.24
C ASP A 209 5.11 7.57 7.34
N THR A 210 5.48 8.35 6.31
CA THR A 210 6.50 7.95 5.33
C THR A 210 7.84 7.56 5.96
N ARG A 211 8.22 8.22 7.07
CA ARG A 211 9.49 7.95 7.76
C ARG A 211 9.45 6.61 8.48
N VAL A 212 8.33 6.32 9.14
CA VAL A 212 8.10 5.05 9.86
C VAL A 212 7.95 3.90 8.88
N GLN A 213 7.20 4.11 7.79
CA GLN A 213 7.07 3.16 6.68
C GLN A 213 8.44 2.81 6.11
N ALA A 214 9.26 3.80 5.75
CA ALA A 214 10.57 3.58 5.15
C ALA A 214 11.52 2.85 6.11
N ALA A 215 11.48 3.17 7.40
CA ALA A 215 12.27 2.46 8.41
C ALA A 215 11.86 0.98 8.50
N MET A 216 10.55 0.68 8.55
CA MET A 216 10.05 -0.69 8.61
C MET A 216 10.35 -1.49 7.33
N GLU A 217 10.14 -0.90 6.15
CA GLU A 217 10.49 -1.52 4.87
C GLU A 217 11.99 -1.84 4.77
N SER A 218 12.84 -0.91 5.19
CA SER A 218 14.28 -1.07 5.21
C SER A 218 14.71 -2.21 6.14
N GLU A 219 14.20 -2.25 7.38
CA GLU A 219 14.54 -3.28 8.35
C GLU A 219 14.06 -4.67 7.93
N LEU A 220 12.83 -4.76 7.43
CA LEU A 220 12.23 -6.02 7.01
C LEU A 220 12.85 -6.51 5.69
N GLY A 221 13.13 -5.62 4.74
CA GLY A 221 13.78 -5.95 3.47
C GLY A 221 15.20 -6.47 3.68
N ARG A 222 15.96 -5.84 4.59
CA ARG A 222 17.28 -6.36 5.00
C ARG A 222 17.16 -7.78 5.57
N ALA A 223 16.20 -8.02 6.47
CA ALA A 223 16.01 -9.34 7.04
C ALA A 223 15.56 -10.37 5.99
N MET A 224 14.65 -10.01 5.08
CA MET A 224 14.24 -10.89 3.98
C MET A 224 15.43 -11.30 3.12
N ASN A 225 16.34 -10.38 2.81
CA ASN A 225 17.56 -10.68 2.07
C ASN A 225 18.54 -11.54 2.89
N THR A 226 18.82 -11.19 4.15
CA THR A 226 19.74 -11.94 5.01
C THR A 226 19.29 -13.39 5.17
N PHE A 227 18.00 -13.62 5.41
CA PHE A 227 17.45 -14.95 5.64
C PHE A 227 16.94 -15.62 4.36
N SER A 228 17.15 -15.03 3.18
CA SER A 228 16.58 -15.50 1.90
C SER A 228 15.11 -15.91 2.02
N ALA A 229 14.33 -15.12 2.76
CA ALA A 229 12.94 -15.43 3.04
C ALA A 229 12.10 -15.24 1.77
N ARG A 230 11.04 -16.05 1.61
CA ARG A 230 10.15 -15.98 0.45
C ARG A 230 9.35 -14.68 0.41
N GLY A 231 8.95 -14.19 1.58
CA GLY A 231 8.18 -12.97 1.73
C GLY A 231 8.17 -12.47 3.17
N GLY A 232 7.49 -11.36 3.40
CA GLY A 232 7.38 -10.77 4.72
C GLY A 232 6.24 -9.78 4.85
N GLY A 233 5.83 -9.54 6.09
CA GLY A 233 4.82 -8.56 6.46
C GLY A 233 5.28 -7.71 7.64
N GLY A 234 4.96 -6.42 7.61
CA GLY A 234 5.29 -5.48 8.69
C GLY A 234 4.12 -4.55 8.98
N ILE A 235 3.82 -4.31 10.25
CA ILE A 235 2.76 -3.38 10.67
C ILE A 235 3.26 -2.55 11.84
N VAL A 236 3.01 -1.24 11.79
CA VAL A 236 3.04 -0.35 12.96
C VAL A 236 1.63 0.21 13.13
N LEU A 237 1.01 -0.04 14.28
CA LEU A 237 -0.39 0.29 14.56
C LEU A 237 -0.47 1.16 15.82
N ASP A 238 -1.19 2.27 15.76
CA ASP A 238 -1.54 3.07 16.94
C ASP A 238 -2.62 2.35 17.75
N VAL A 239 -2.34 2.05 19.01
CA VAL A 239 -3.24 1.25 19.85
C VAL A 239 -4.47 2.03 20.33
N ALA A 240 -4.42 3.36 20.30
CA ALA A 240 -5.49 4.23 20.79
C ALA A 240 -6.50 4.55 19.67
N THR A 241 -6.04 4.69 18.43
CA THR A 241 -6.88 5.10 17.30
C THR A 241 -7.18 3.96 16.32
N GLY A 242 -6.35 2.92 16.26
CA GLY A 242 -6.41 1.92 15.19
C GLY A 242 -5.73 2.38 13.90
N GLU A 243 -5.10 3.56 13.88
CA GLU A 243 -4.36 4.05 12.72
C GLU A 243 -3.18 3.14 12.38
N VAL A 244 -3.11 2.71 11.12
CA VAL A 244 -1.96 1.97 10.59
C VAL A 244 -0.88 2.95 10.15
N ILE A 245 0.15 3.11 10.97
CA ILE A 245 1.24 4.07 10.73
C ILE A 245 2.23 3.56 9.69
N ALA A 246 2.40 2.24 9.60
CA ALA A 246 3.13 1.58 8.53
C ALA A 246 2.50 0.23 8.19
N MET A 247 2.45 -0.09 6.90
CA MET A 247 1.98 -1.36 6.35
C MET A 247 2.92 -1.81 5.24
N VAL A 248 3.70 -2.85 5.51
CA VAL A 248 4.73 -3.37 4.63
C VAL A 248 4.37 -4.77 4.17
N SER A 249 4.41 -5.03 2.87
CA SER A 249 4.41 -6.38 2.31
C SER A 249 5.63 -6.55 1.41
N LEU A 250 6.29 -7.69 1.53
CA LEU A 250 7.41 -8.07 0.68
C LEU A 250 7.17 -9.45 0.05
N PRO A 251 7.59 -9.67 -1.20
CA PRO A 251 8.26 -8.71 -2.10
C PRO A 251 7.35 -7.55 -2.54
N THR A 252 7.94 -6.39 -2.81
CA THR A 252 7.21 -5.18 -3.23
C THR A 252 7.16 -5.03 -4.75
N PHE A 253 6.38 -4.07 -5.23
CA PHE A 253 6.28 -3.66 -6.63
C PHE A 253 6.37 -2.14 -6.76
N ASN A 254 6.68 -1.66 -7.96
CA ASN A 254 6.64 -0.24 -8.26
C ASN A 254 5.29 0.11 -8.92
N PRO A 255 4.40 0.88 -8.27
CA PRO A 255 3.11 1.31 -8.83
C PRO A 255 3.26 2.23 -10.05
N ASN A 256 4.46 2.79 -10.29
CA ASN A 256 4.77 3.50 -11.53
C ASN A 256 5.04 2.56 -12.72
N ARG A 257 5.27 1.26 -12.49
CA ARG A 257 5.64 0.24 -13.49
C ARG A 257 4.96 -1.11 -13.18
N VAL A 258 3.65 -1.10 -12.90
CA VAL A 258 2.89 -2.28 -12.44
C VAL A 258 2.96 -3.47 -13.40
N GLY A 259 3.02 -3.24 -14.71
CA GLY A 259 3.09 -4.32 -15.72
C GLY A 259 4.33 -5.22 -15.62
N MET A 260 5.34 -4.83 -14.83
CA MET A 260 6.53 -5.65 -14.55
C MET A 260 6.38 -6.51 -13.28
N ALA A 261 5.29 -6.36 -12.53
CA ALA A 261 5.09 -7.05 -11.26
C ALA A 261 4.35 -8.38 -11.45
N GLY A 262 4.86 -9.45 -10.82
CA GLY A 262 4.16 -10.73 -10.73
C GLY A 262 3.02 -10.70 -9.70
N SER A 263 2.13 -11.71 -9.76
CA SER A 263 1.00 -11.84 -8.84
C SER A 263 1.40 -11.90 -7.35
N GLU A 264 2.56 -12.50 -7.05
CA GLU A 264 3.09 -12.57 -5.68
C GLU A 264 3.53 -11.19 -5.17
N GLN A 265 4.12 -10.34 -6.02
CA GLN A 265 4.54 -8.98 -5.65
C GLN A 265 3.35 -8.05 -5.44
N LEU A 266 2.25 -8.26 -6.17
CA LEU A 266 1.03 -7.45 -6.03
C LEU A 266 0.22 -7.80 -4.77
N ARG A 267 0.46 -8.97 -4.17
CA ARG A 267 -0.31 -9.46 -3.01
C ARG A 267 0.10 -8.70 -1.74
N ASN A 268 -0.88 -8.10 -1.08
CA ASN A 268 -0.69 -7.53 0.25
C ASN A 268 -0.68 -8.64 1.31
N VAL A 269 0.51 -9.06 1.73
CA VAL A 269 0.72 -10.12 2.73
C VAL A 269 0.05 -9.80 4.06
N THR A 270 -0.05 -8.53 4.44
CA THR A 270 -0.59 -8.12 5.75
C THR A 270 -2.11 -8.21 5.85
N THR A 271 -2.83 -8.12 4.73
CA THR A 271 -4.30 -8.12 4.69
C THR A 271 -4.91 -9.27 3.89
N GLN A 272 -4.20 -9.83 2.90
CA GLN A 272 -4.70 -10.91 2.04
C GLN A 272 -4.23 -12.30 2.48
N SER A 273 -2.98 -12.41 2.94
CA SER A 273 -2.40 -13.71 3.30
C SER A 273 -2.73 -14.07 4.75
N VAL A 274 -3.00 -15.34 4.97
CA VAL A 274 -3.29 -15.91 6.30
C VAL A 274 -2.23 -16.93 6.67
N PHE A 275 -1.85 -16.94 7.94
CA PHE A 275 -0.80 -17.80 8.46
C PHE A 275 -1.21 -18.34 9.82
N GLU A 276 -0.73 -19.54 10.15
CA GLU A 276 -0.67 -19.98 11.53
C GLU A 276 0.46 -19.22 12.22
N LEU A 277 0.13 -18.35 13.16
CA LEU A 277 1.10 -17.43 13.79
C LEU A 277 1.66 -17.99 15.12
N GLY A 278 1.34 -19.25 15.43
CA GLY A 278 1.94 -20.02 16.51
C GLY A 278 1.90 -19.33 17.87
N SER A 279 3.04 -19.35 18.57
CA SER A 279 3.14 -18.90 19.97
C SER A 279 2.74 -17.43 20.23
N THR A 280 2.56 -16.61 19.19
CA THR A 280 1.98 -15.27 19.32
C THR A 280 0.53 -15.28 19.83
N PHE A 281 -0.17 -16.42 19.78
CA PHE A 281 -1.52 -16.60 20.31
C PHE A 281 -1.56 -16.87 21.82
N LYS A 282 -0.46 -17.34 22.43
CA LYS A 282 -0.44 -17.69 23.86
C LYS A 282 -0.83 -16.52 24.77
N PRO A 283 -0.38 -15.27 24.52
CA PRO A 283 -0.85 -14.10 25.27
C PRO A 283 -2.38 -13.92 25.24
N ILE A 284 -3.04 -14.24 24.11
CA ILE A 284 -4.51 -14.18 23.99
C ILE A 284 -5.16 -15.23 24.87
N THR A 285 -4.62 -16.45 24.88
CA THR A 285 -5.10 -17.55 25.74
C THR A 285 -4.96 -17.19 27.22
N MET A 286 -3.80 -16.69 27.63
CA MET A 286 -3.55 -16.28 29.03
C MET A 286 -4.46 -15.13 29.44
N ALA A 287 -4.65 -14.13 28.56
CA ALA A 287 -5.60 -13.05 28.78
C ALA A 287 -7.02 -13.59 28.97
N THR A 288 -7.45 -14.54 28.13
CA THR A 288 -8.78 -15.18 28.23
C THR A 288 -8.97 -15.92 29.54
N ALA A 289 -7.96 -16.67 29.99
CA ALA A 289 -8.01 -17.42 31.22
C ALA A 289 -8.14 -16.52 32.46
N MET A 290 -7.42 -15.40 32.47
CA MET A 290 -7.55 -14.38 33.52
C MET A 290 -8.89 -13.67 33.47
N ASP A 291 -9.31 -13.23 32.27
CA ASP A 291 -10.50 -12.40 32.09
C ASP A 291 -11.81 -13.13 32.40
N THR A 292 -11.83 -14.45 32.14
CA THR A 292 -12.97 -15.31 32.42
C THR A 292 -12.97 -15.87 33.85
N GLY A 293 -11.97 -15.52 34.66
CA GLY A 293 -11.83 -16.00 36.04
C GLY A 293 -11.43 -17.47 36.17
N VAL A 294 -11.00 -18.13 35.08
CA VAL A 294 -10.50 -19.51 35.11
C VAL A 294 -9.16 -19.60 35.85
N VAL A 295 -8.32 -18.57 35.69
CA VAL A 295 -7.08 -18.43 36.45
C VAL A 295 -7.10 -17.11 37.22
N THR A 296 -7.25 -17.20 38.53
CA THR A 296 -7.36 -16.04 39.44
C THR A 296 -6.06 -15.68 40.15
N SER A 297 -5.03 -16.54 40.10
CA SER A 297 -3.76 -16.37 40.81
C SER A 297 -2.55 -16.59 39.91
N MET A 298 -1.59 -15.65 39.94
CA MET A 298 -0.30 -15.79 39.24
C MET A 298 0.60 -16.87 39.86
N ALA A 299 0.32 -17.31 41.10
CA ALA A 299 1.06 -18.39 41.74
C ALA A 299 0.59 -19.78 41.28
N ARG A 300 -0.59 -19.88 40.65
CA ARG A 300 -1.12 -21.14 40.13
C ARG A 300 -0.20 -21.68 39.04
N ARG A 301 0.14 -22.97 39.14
CA ARG A 301 1.05 -23.65 38.21
C ARG A 301 0.34 -24.75 37.43
N PHE A 302 0.86 -25.01 36.24
CA PHE A 302 0.41 -26.04 35.31
C PHE A 302 1.57 -26.99 35.01
N ASP A 303 1.27 -28.28 34.94
CA ASP A 303 2.26 -29.32 34.72
C ASP A 303 2.83 -29.29 33.29
N ALA A 304 4.13 -29.03 33.15
CA ALA A 304 4.90 -29.15 31.91
C ALA A 304 6.09 -30.13 32.05
N THR A 305 5.99 -31.08 32.98
CA THR A 305 7.05 -32.08 33.24
C THR A 305 7.21 -33.09 32.10
N HIS A 306 6.10 -33.50 31.48
CA HIS A 306 6.06 -34.50 30.42
C HIS A 306 5.21 -34.04 29.23
N PRO A 307 5.50 -34.53 28.01
CA PRO A 307 4.64 -34.30 26.85
C PRO A 307 3.17 -34.63 27.14
N LEU A 308 2.27 -33.80 26.65
CA LEU A 308 0.83 -33.95 26.90
C LEU A 308 0.18 -34.77 25.78
N GLN A 309 -0.27 -35.98 26.10
CA GLN A 309 -1.03 -36.83 25.19
C GLN A 309 -2.51 -36.40 25.15
N VAL A 310 -3.04 -36.16 23.95
CA VAL A 310 -4.44 -35.75 23.74
C VAL A 310 -4.99 -36.47 22.51
N GLY A 311 -5.78 -37.52 22.75
CA GLY A 311 -6.20 -38.44 21.68
C GLY A 311 -4.98 -39.07 21.00
N GLY A 312 -4.95 -39.05 19.66
CA GLY A 312 -3.82 -39.54 18.86
C GLY A 312 -2.63 -38.58 18.72
N TYR A 313 -2.66 -37.41 19.35
CA TYR A 313 -1.63 -36.38 19.21
C TYR A 313 -0.87 -36.16 20.51
N THR A 314 0.42 -35.83 20.41
CA THR A 314 1.28 -35.49 21.54
C THR A 314 1.76 -34.06 21.41
N ILE A 315 1.55 -33.24 22.44
CA ILE A 315 1.99 -31.86 22.49
C ILE A 315 3.35 -31.80 23.21
N HIS A 316 4.31 -31.13 22.57
CA HIS A 316 5.68 -31.00 23.05
C HIS A 316 6.07 -29.52 23.22
N ASP A 317 6.93 -29.28 24.22
CA ASP A 317 7.70 -28.05 24.38
C ASP A 317 9.07 -28.17 23.70
N GLU A 318 9.80 -27.07 23.55
CA GLU A 318 11.11 -27.09 22.89
C GLU A 318 12.14 -27.88 23.70
N ARG A 319 13.19 -28.34 23.00
CA ARG A 319 14.31 -29.06 23.63
C ARG A 319 15.10 -28.05 24.48
N GLY A 320 15.21 -28.33 25.78
CA GLY A 320 15.87 -27.44 26.75
C GLY A 320 14.91 -26.61 27.61
N ASP A 321 13.62 -26.58 27.27
CA ASP A 321 12.62 -25.91 28.13
C ASP A 321 12.49 -26.62 29.50
N PRO A 322 12.24 -25.88 30.59
CA PRO A 322 12.13 -26.45 31.92
C PRO A 322 11.08 -27.56 32.00
N LYS A 323 11.47 -28.73 32.48
CA LYS A 323 10.57 -29.88 32.69
C LYS A 323 10.00 -29.87 34.11
N ARG A 324 9.20 -28.85 34.39
CA ARG A 324 8.60 -28.60 35.71
C ARG A 324 7.24 -27.93 35.57
N TRP A 325 6.59 -27.71 36.71
CA TRP A 325 5.35 -26.94 36.78
C TRP A 325 5.62 -25.45 36.55
N LEU A 326 4.87 -24.83 35.64
CA LEU A 326 5.03 -23.42 35.23
C LEU A 326 3.78 -22.62 35.60
N ASN A 327 3.96 -21.40 36.12
CA ASN A 327 2.85 -20.46 36.23
C ASN A 327 2.58 -19.73 34.89
N MET A 328 1.60 -18.82 34.84
CA MET A 328 1.26 -18.12 33.58
C MET A 328 2.40 -17.27 33.03
N ALA A 329 3.13 -16.55 33.88
CA ALA A 329 4.26 -15.73 33.45
C ALA A 329 5.40 -16.59 32.88
N GLU A 330 5.77 -17.67 33.59
CA GLU A 330 6.77 -18.64 33.14
C GLU A 330 6.33 -19.35 31.85
N THR A 331 5.06 -19.71 31.75
CA THR A 331 4.47 -20.31 30.54
C THR A 331 4.72 -19.44 29.32
N LEU A 332 4.59 -18.11 29.46
CA LEU A 332 4.87 -17.17 28.37
C LEU A 332 6.36 -16.91 28.14
N ILE A 333 7.17 -16.83 29.20
CA ILE A 333 8.63 -16.63 29.15
C ILE A 333 9.31 -17.77 28.39
N TYR A 334 9.03 -19.01 28.80
CA TYR A 334 9.53 -20.24 28.18
C TYR A 334 8.69 -20.68 26.99
N SER A 335 7.57 -20.01 26.73
CA SER A 335 6.71 -20.32 25.59
C SER A 335 6.26 -21.79 25.60
N SER A 336 5.83 -22.33 26.74
CA SER A 336 5.38 -23.73 26.86
C SER A 336 4.05 -23.95 26.12
N ASN A 337 4.05 -24.85 25.13
CA ASN A 337 2.84 -25.35 24.47
C ASN A 337 2.03 -26.21 25.44
N ILE A 338 2.70 -27.04 26.25
CA ILE A 338 2.05 -27.97 27.19
C ILE A 338 1.22 -27.20 28.22
N ALA A 339 1.83 -26.26 28.94
CA ALA A 339 1.11 -25.47 29.94
C ALA A 339 0.03 -24.59 29.30
N THR A 340 0.27 -24.03 28.10
CA THR A 340 -0.76 -23.28 27.37
C THR A 340 -1.96 -24.15 26.99
N ALA A 341 -1.71 -25.38 26.51
CA ALA A 341 -2.76 -26.32 26.17
C ALA A 341 -3.60 -26.70 27.39
N ARG A 342 -2.98 -26.92 28.56
CA ARG A 342 -3.70 -27.19 29.81
C ARG A 342 -4.57 -26.01 30.24
N VAL A 343 -4.05 -24.79 30.16
CA VAL A 343 -4.85 -23.57 30.45
C VAL A 343 -6.04 -23.49 29.50
N ALA A 344 -5.84 -23.72 28.21
CA ALA A 344 -6.91 -23.67 27.21
C ALA A 344 -7.98 -24.75 27.41
N ASP A 345 -7.58 -25.93 27.86
CA ASP A 345 -8.48 -27.04 28.20
C ASP A 345 -9.45 -26.65 29.32
N GLU A 346 -8.96 -25.96 30.35
CA GLU A 346 -9.78 -25.44 31.45
C GLU A 346 -10.64 -24.25 31.04
N VAL A 347 -10.15 -23.40 30.13
CA VAL A 347 -10.96 -22.31 29.55
C VAL A 347 -12.13 -22.86 28.74
N GLY A 348 -11.89 -23.93 28.00
CA GLY A 348 -12.88 -24.62 27.19
C GLY A 348 -13.18 -23.95 25.84
N PRO A 349 -13.77 -24.70 24.90
CA PRO A 349 -13.94 -24.28 23.51
C PRO A 349 -14.81 -23.03 23.34
N GLN A 350 -15.88 -22.89 24.13
CA GLN A 350 -16.85 -21.80 23.96
C GLN A 350 -16.23 -20.45 24.31
N ARG A 351 -15.48 -20.38 25.42
CA ARG A 351 -14.81 -19.14 25.85
C ARG A 351 -13.67 -18.77 24.92
N MET A 352 -12.86 -19.75 24.47
CA MET A 352 -11.81 -19.53 23.46
C MET A 352 -12.38 -18.98 22.15
N GLN A 353 -13.42 -19.61 21.61
CA GLN A 353 -14.10 -19.12 20.41
C GLN A 353 -14.65 -17.72 20.61
N THR A 354 -15.30 -17.45 21.74
CA THR A 354 -15.86 -16.13 22.05
C THR A 354 -14.77 -15.06 22.06
N MET A 355 -13.59 -15.36 22.65
CA MET A 355 -12.46 -14.44 22.59
C MET A 355 -12.01 -14.19 21.14
N PHE A 356 -11.79 -15.23 20.35
CA PHE A 356 -11.31 -15.07 18.97
C PHE A 356 -12.31 -14.30 18.10
N ARG A 357 -13.62 -14.51 18.26
CA ARG A 357 -14.66 -13.70 17.60
C ARG A 357 -14.65 -12.25 18.07
N LYS A 358 -14.49 -12.01 19.39
CA LYS A 358 -14.30 -10.65 19.94
C LYS A 358 -13.07 -9.95 19.33
N LEU A 359 -12.05 -10.69 18.91
CA LEU A 359 -10.87 -10.16 18.21
C LEU A 359 -11.04 -10.07 16.68
N GLY A 360 -12.14 -10.58 16.13
CA GLY A 360 -12.47 -10.55 14.70
C GLY A 360 -11.90 -11.70 13.88
N PHE A 361 -11.36 -12.75 14.51
CA PHE A 361 -10.65 -13.85 13.84
C PHE A 361 -11.57 -14.79 13.03
N ASP A 362 -12.88 -14.54 13.03
CA ASP A 362 -13.89 -15.23 12.23
C ASP A 362 -14.37 -14.41 11.00
N THR A 363 -13.82 -13.21 10.80
CA THR A 363 -14.19 -12.32 9.70
C THR A 363 -12.94 -11.83 8.96
N LYS A 364 -13.12 -11.17 7.80
CA LYS A 364 -12.00 -10.50 7.11
C LYS A 364 -11.47 -9.37 7.99
N PRO A 365 -10.16 -9.02 7.90
CA PRO A 365 -9.61 -7.95 8.70
C PRO A 365 -10.36 -6.63 8.50
N ASP A 366 -10.52 -5.88 9.57
CA ASP A 366 -11.19 -4.58 9.56
C ASP A 366 -10.18 -3.50 9.13
N ILE A 367 -10.37 -3.01 7.90
CA ILE A 367 -9.58 -1.99 7.20
C ILE A 367 -10.30 -1.63 5.89
N GLU A 368 -10.05 -0.44 5.38
CA GLU A 368 -10.68 0.12 4.17
C GLU A 368 -10.40 -0.68 2.90
N LEU A 369 -9.24 -1.33 2.84
CA LEU A 369 -8.77 -2.05 1.65
C LEU A 369 -9.79 -3.13 1.21
N ARG A 370 -9.89 -3.34 -0.10
CA ARG A 370 -10.75 -4.41 -0.66
C ARG A 370 -10.00 -5.75 -0.72
N GLU A 371 -8.69 -5.67 -0.80
CA GLU A 371 -7.72 -6.77 -0.84
C GLU A 371 -7.60 -7.43 0.54
N LYS A 372 -8.61 -8.20 0.92
CA LYS A 372 -8.71 -8.81 2.24
C LYS A 372 -9.00 -10.30 2.20
N GLY A 373 -8.14 -11.07 2.86
CA GLY A 373 -8.24 -12.52 3.02
C GLY A 373 -9.12 -12.88 4.21
N GLY A 374 -9.95 -13.92 4.03
CA GLY A 374 -10.71 -14.51 5.13
C GLY A 374 -9.82 -15.46 5.95
N PRO A 375 -9.96 -15.49 7.28
CA PRO A 375 -9.23 -16.44 8.13
C PRO A 375 -9.62 -17.88 7.84
N LEU A 376 -8.70 -18.82 8.07
CA LEU A 376 -9.02 -20.24 8.08
C LEU A 376 -9.46 -20.64 9.49
N TRP A 377 -10.77 -20.79 9.64
CA TRP A 377 -11.42 -21.07 10.92
C TRP A 377 -11.70 -22.57 11.11
N PRO A 378 -11.42 -23.16 12.29
CA PRO A 378 -11.76 -24.55 12.57
C PRO A 378 -13.27 -24.79 12.55
N LYS A 379 -13.71 -25.79 11.77
CA LYS A 379 -15.13 -26.20 11.72
C LYS A 379 -15.60 -26.93 12.99
N TYR A 380 -14.72 -27.74 13.59
CA TYR A 380 -15.02 -28.56 14.75
C TYR A 380 -14.08 -28.26 15.91
N TRP A 381 -14.64 -27.87 17.05
CA TRP A 381 -13.93 -27.44 18.25
C TRP A 381 -13.85 -28.54 19.30
N ALA A 382 -13.19 -29.64 18.94
CA ALA A 382 -12.83 -30.68 19.91
C ALA A 382 -11.85 -30.14 20.96
N ARG A 383 -11.62 -30.95 22.00
CA ARG A 383 -10.59 -30.70 23.03
C ARG A 383 -9.22 -30.43 22.40
N THR A 384 -8.82 -31.24 21.41
CA THR A 384 -7.56 -31.07 20.66
C THR A 384 -7.51 -29.74 19.91
N THR A 385 -8.55 -29.37 19.16
CA THR A 385 -8.63 -28.08 18.45
C THR A 385 -8.52 -26.90 19.42
N THR A 386 -9.18 -26.99 20.57
CA THR A 386 -9.13 -25.94 21.61
C THR A 386 -7.70 -25.74 22.11
N MET A 387 -6.99 -26.84 22.37
CA MET A 387 -5.59 -26.80 22.79
C MET A 387 -4.68 -26.28 21.69
N THR A 388 -4.80 -26.76 20.45
CA THR A 388 -3.88 -26.37 19.37
C THR A 388 -4.02 -24.91 18.96
N THR A 389 -5.27 -24.43 18.88
CA THR A 389 -5.54 -23.03 18.54
C THR A 389 -5.06 -22.08 19.64
N ALA A 390 -5.00 -22.52 20.89
CA ALA A 390 -4.50 -21.71 22.00
C ALA A 390 -3.01 -21.36 21.92
N TYR A 391 -2.22 -22.19 21.24
CA TYR A 391 -0.84 -21.88 20.87
C TYR A 391 -0.67 -21.63 19.36
N GLY A 392 -1.76 -21.28 18.68
CA GLY A 392 -1.77 -20.71 17.33
C GLY A 392 -1.62 -21.70 16.17
N HIS A 393 -2.04 -22.96 16.35
CA HIS A 393 -2.08 -23.98 15.30
C HIS A 393 -3.50 -24.48 15.02
N GLY A 394 -3.81 -24.79 13.76
CA GLY A 394 -5.15 -25.15 13.30
C GLY A 394 -6.07 -23.95 13.05
N ILE A 395 -5.56 -22.72 13.18
CA ILE A 395 -6.25 -21.47 12.85
C ILE A 395 -5.26 -20.54 12.13
N ALA A 396 -5.66 -20.01 10.98
CA ALA A 396 -4.83 -19.08 10.21
C ALA A 396 -5.49 -17.70 10.11
N VAL A 397 -4.74 -16.65 10.45
CA VAL A 397 -5.20 -15.25 10.41
C VAL A 397 -4.17 -14.38 9.71
N THR A 398 -4.58 -13.18 9.29
CA THR A 398 -3.66 -12.21 8.69
C THR A 398 -2.76 -11.56 9.74
N PRO A 399 -1.58 -11.05 9.36
CA PRO A 399 -0.75 -10.22 10.25
C PRO A 399 -1.52 -9.04 10.87
N LEU A 400 -2.45 -8.43 10.12
CA LEU A 400 -3.28 -7.33 10.63
C LEU A 400 -4.22 -7.76 11.76
N HIS A 401 -4.82 -8.95 11.69
CA HIS A 401 -5.62 -9.49 12.80
C HIS A 401 -4.79 -9.58 14.09
N LEU A 402 -3.56 -10.09 13.99
CA LEU A 402 -2.69 -10.23 15.15
C LEU A 402 -2.26 -8.86 15.70
N ALA A 403 -1.93 -7.89 14.84
CA ALA A 403 -1.60 -6.54 15.28
C ALA A 403 -2.76 -5.87 16.04
N SER A 404 -3.99 -5.95 15.52
CA SER A 404 -5.19 -5.42 16.18
C SER A 404 -5.50 -6.14 17.49
N ALA A 405 -5.25 -7.46 17.56
CA ALA A 405 -5.39 -8.21 18.81
C ALA A 405 -4.39 -7.75 19.87
N TYR A 406 -3.12 -7.55 19.49
CA TYR A 406 -2.10 -7.05 20.41
C TYR A 406 -2.40 -5.63 20.89
N ALA A 407 -2.96 -4.77 20.04
CA ALA A 407 -3.39 -3.44 20.46
C ALA A 407 -4.44 -3.54 21.57
N ALA A 408 -5.44 -4.40 21.40
CA ALA A 408 -6.47 -4.65 22.41
C ALA A 408 -5.91 -5.25 23.70
N LEU A 409 -4.90 -6.14 23.61
CA LEU A 409 -4.26 -6.73 24.80
C LEU A 409 -3.58 -5.68 25.68
N VAL A 410 -3.06 -4.60 25.10
CA VAL A 410 -2.22 -3.63 25.82
C VAL A 410 -2.89 -2.27 26.03
N ASN A 411 -3.98 -1.93 25.37
CA ASN A 411 -4.57 -0.58 25.45
C ASN A 411 -5.68 -0.42 26.50
N GLY A 412 -5.76 -1.32 27.49
CA GLY A 412 -6.86 -1.36 28.45
C GLY A 412 -8.01 -2.27 28.02
N GLY A 413 -7.81 -3.12 27.01
CA GLY A 413 -8.76 -4.16 26.62
C GLY A 413 -9.75 -3.77 25.55
N ILE A 414 -9.47 -2.73 24.75
CA ILE A 414 -10.39 -2.20 23.73
C ILE A 414 -9.90 -2.57 22.33
N TRP A 415 -10.65 -3.42 21.63
CA TRP A 415 -10.40 -3.64 20.22
C TRP A 415 -10.99 -2.51 19.38
N ARG A 416 -10.25 -2.05 18.38
CA ARG A 416 -10.66 -1.00 17.42
C ARG A 416 -10.43 -1.49 15.99
N PRO A 417 -11.27 -1.06 15.04
CA PRO A 417 -11.02 -1.30 13.62
C PRO A 417 -9.71 -0.63 13.21
N ALA A 418 -8.93 -1.26 12.32
CA ALA A 418 -7.73 -0.64 11.80
C ALA A 418 -8.11 0.32 10.66
N THR A 419 -7.36 1.41 10.49
CA THR A 419 -7.64 2.42 9.48
C THR A 419 -6.38 2.97 8.82
N LEU A 420 -6.41 3.07 7.49
CA LEU A 420 -5.42 3.80 6.68
C LEU A 420 -5.75 5.29 6.56
N LEU A 421 -6.87 5.75 7.11
CA LEU A 421 -7.22 7.16 7.14
C LEU A 421 -6.66 7.81 8.40
N LYS A 422 -6.17 9.04 8.26
CA LYS A 422 -5.74 9.84 9.42
C LYS A 422 -6.94 10.15 10.30
N VAL A 423 -6.86 9.82 11.58
CA VAL A 423 -7.90 10.07 12.57
C VAL A 423 -7.64 11.41 13.25
N ALA A 424 -8.65 12.28 13.28
CA ALA A 424 -8.54 13.56 13.96
C ALA A 424 -8.42 13.34 15.49
N PRO A 425 -7.65 14.16 16.22
CA PRO A 425 -7.59 14.10 17.68
C PRO A 425 -8.99 14.08 18.30
N GLY A 426 -9.22 13.20 19.28
CA GLY A 426 -10.52 13.04 19.94
C GLY A 426 -11.58 12.27 19.13
N HIS A 427 -11.31 11.92 17.88
CA HIS A 427 -12.27 11.24 16.98
C HIS A 427 -11.94 9.76 16.75
N ALA A 428 -11.26 9.12 17.71
CA ALA A 428 -10.95 7.69 17.64
C ALA A 428 -12.24 6.87 17.47
N PRO A 429 -12.29 5.89 16.53
CA PRO A 429 -13.49 5.11 16.28
C PRO A 429 -13.91 4.36 17.55
N LYS A 430 -15.22 4.30 17.83
CA LYS A 430 -15.73 3.56 18.99
C LYS A 430 -15.24 2.11 18.91
N GLY A 431 -14.51 1.70 19.94
CA GLY A 431 -14.03 0.32 20.07
C GLY A 431 -15.02 -0.56 20.83
N ARG A 432 -14.68 -1.85 20.92
CA ARG A 432 -15.38 -2.82 21.77
C ARG A 432 -14.45 -3.37 22.83
N ARG A 433 -14.94 -3.54 24.05
CA ARG A 433 -14.17 -4.17 25.12
C ARG A 433 -14.08 -5.68 24.88
N VAL A 434 -12.86 -6.20 24.80
CA VAL A 434 -12.58 -7.63 24.61
C VAL A 434 -12.06 -8.30 25.88
N ILE A 435 -11.30 -7.56 26.69
CA ILE A 435 -10.84 -7.94 28.03
C ILE A 435 -11.00 -6.76 29.00
N SER A 436 -10.96 -7.03 30.29
CA SER A 436 -10.93 -6.02 31.34
C SER A 436 -9.63 -5.22 31.30
N GLU A 437 -9.68 -4.01 31.86
CA GLU A 437 -8.50 -3.15 31.99
C GLU A 437 -7.44 -3.79 32.90
N GLN A 438 -7.88 -4.49 33.96
CA GLN A 438 -6.99 -5.23 34.86
C GLN A 438 -6.25 -6.37 34.14
N THR A 439 -6.97 -7.17 33.34
CA THR A 439 -6.35 -8.20 32.48
C THR A 439 -5.33 -7.56 31.53
N SER A 440 -5.68 -6.44 30.90
CA SER A 440 -4.78 -5.73 29.98
C SER A 440 -3.50 -5.23 30.69
N ALA A 441 -3.63 -4.64 31.88
CA ALA A 441 -2.48 -4.21 32.68
C ALA A 441 -1.56 -5.39 33.03
N ARG A 442 -2.13 -6.53 33.44
CA ARG A 442 -1.38 -7.75 33.71
C ARG A 442 -0.66 -8.29 32.48
N MET A 443 -1.31 -8.21 31.31
CA MET A 443 -0.69 -8.61 30.05
C MET A 443 0.52 -7.74 29.69
N ARG A 444 0.49 -6.42 29.95
CA ARG A 444 1.65 -5.53 29.72
C ARG A 444 2.87 -6.00 30.52
N GLN A 445 2.67 -6.30 31.81
CA GLN A 445 3.73 -6.82 32.70
C GLN A 445 4.31 -8.14 32.18
N MET A 446 3.44 -9.11 31.84
CA MET A 446 3.89 -10.41 31.34
C MET A 446 4.59 -10.30 29.97
N LEU A 447 4.08 -9.48 29.05
CA LEU A 447 4.71 -9.26 27.74
C LEU A 447 6.09 -8.58 27.88
N ARG A 448 6.25 -7.65 28.84
CA ARG A 448 7.55 -7.06 29.14
C ARG A 448 8.52 -8.09 29.70
N LEU A 449 8.07 -8.97 30.60
CA LEU A 449 8.90 -10.05 31.15
C LEU A 449 9.42 -11.01 30.09
N ILE A 450 8.65 -11.29 29.02
CA ILE A 450 9.10 -12.13 27.90
C ILE A 450 10.29 -11.49 27.18
N VAL A 451 10.29 -10.17 27.01
CA VAL A 451 11.40 -9.45 26.37
C VAL A 451 12.58 -9.33 27.33
N GLN A 452 12.37 -9.05 28.62
CA GLN A 452 13.48 -8.97 29.58
C GLN A 452 14.15 -10.33 29.85
N ARG A 453 13.36 -11.41 29.95
CA ARG A 453 13.82 -12.70 30.51
C ARG A 453 13.57 -13.91 29.63
N GLY A 454 12.81 -13.80 28.55
CA GLY A 454 12.39 -14.94 27.75
C GLY A 454 12.88 -14.95 26.30
N THR A 455 12.08 -15.60 25.47
CA THR A 455 12.34 -15.80 24.02
C THR A 455 12.32 -14.52 23.19
N GLY A 456 11.92 -13.38 23.75
CA GLY A 456 11.79 -12.08 23.07
C GLY A 456 12.99 -11.13 23.22
N ARG A 457 14.04 -11.48 23.99
CA ARG A 457 15.15 -10.58 24.36
C ARG A 457 15.79 -9.80 23.22
N LYS A 458 15.99 -10.46 22.07
CA LYS A 458 16.61 -9.85 20.89
C LYS A 458 15.74 -8.77 20.22
N GLY A 459 14.48 -8.63 20.64
CA GLY A 459 13.58 -7.57 20.20
C GLY A 459 13.44 -6.40 21.17
N ASP A 460 14.22 -6.37 22.26
CA ASP A 460 14.25 -5.19 23.12
C ASP A 460 14.88 -3.99 22.39
N ALA A 461 14.37 -2.81 22.69
CA ALA A 461 14.94 -1.54 22.28
C ALA A 461 15.19 -0.73 23.55
N PRO A 462 16.47 -0.54 23.95
CA PRO A 462 16.81 0.20 25.16
C PRO A 462 16.09 1.55 25.25
N GLY A 463 15.63 1.89 26.45
CA GLY A 463 14.84 3.09 26.69
C GLY A 463 13.35 3.01 26.27
N TYR A 464 12.90 2.04 25.48
CA TYR A 464 11.53 1.98 24.96
C TYR A 464 10.60 0.99 25.66
N ARG A 465 11.09 0.20 26.62
CA ARG A 465 10.28 -0.75 27.42
C ARG A 465 9.44 -1.68 26.53
N VAL A 466 10.08 -2.31 25.55
CA VAL A 466 9.39 -3.17 24.59
C VAL A 466 8.87 -4.42 25.32
N GLY A 467 7.62 -4.80 25.05
CA GLY A 467 7.07 -6.09 25.45
C GLY A 467 6.43 -6.77 24.26
N GLY A 468 6.52 -8.10 24.18
CA GLY A 468 6.06 -8.81 22.99
C GLY A 468 6.26 -10.30 23.07
N LYS A 469 5.83 -11.01 22.01
CA LYS A 469 5.94 -12.46 21.90
C LYS A 469 6.42 -12.88 20.51
N THR A 470 7.40 -13.77 20.51
CA THR A 470 7.85 -14.49 19.32
C THR A 470 6.95 -15.69 19.04
N GLY A 471 6.72 -15.98 17.75
CA GLY A 471 6.08 -17.19 17.27
C GLY A 471 6.83 -17.74 16.08
N THR A 472 7.12 -19.04 16.12
CA THR A 472 7.59 -19.79 14.96
C THR A 472 6.61 -20.94 14.76
N ALA A 473 6.02 -21.04 13.58
CA ALA A 473 5.11 -22.12 13.22
C ALA A 473 5.60 -22.78 11.92
N GLU A 474 5.39 -24.08 11.78
CA GLU A 474 5.64 -24.77 10.51
C GLU A 474 4.59 -24.31 9.48
N ALA A 475 4.99 -24.17 8.23
CA ALA A 475 4.07 -23.71 7.19
C ALA A 475 3.01 -24.79 6.91
N ALA A 476 1.74 -24.43 7.05
CA ALA A 476 0.64 -25.29 6.69
C ALA A 476 0.61 -25.50 5.16
N VAL A 477 0.49 -26.76 4.73
CA VAL A 477 0.39 -27.19 3.33
C VAL A 477 -0.77 -28.16 3.16
N ALA A 478 -1.14 -28.44 1.91
CA ALA A 478 -2.16 -29.45 1.63
C ALA A 478 -1.75 -30.79 2.26
N GLY A 479 -2.55 -31.29 3.21
CA GLY A 479 -2.32 -32.57 3.89
C GLY A 479 -1.45 -32.52 5.16
N GLY A 480 -0.99 -31.36 5.62
CA GLY A 480 -0.24 -31.27 6.88
C GLY A 480 0.68 -30.04 7.00
N TYR A 481 1.88 -30.24 7.56
CA TYR A 481 2.88 -29.20 7.75
C TYR A 481 4.15 -29.51 6.97
N ASP A 482 4.75 -28.47 6.39
CA ASP A 482 6.06 -28.54 5.79
C ASP A 482 7.13 -28.15 6.82
N ARG A 483 7.80 -29.14 7.39
CA ARG A 483 8.82 -28.96 8.44
C ARG A 483 10.07 -28.20 7.97
N SER A 484 10.25 -28.04 6.66
CA SER A 484 11.36 -27.28 6.11
C SER A 484 11.09 -25.77 6.12
N ARG A 485 9.81 -25.37 6.08
CA ARG A 485 9.37 -23.98 5.97
C ARG A 485 8.68 -23.51 7.24
N ASN A 486 9.13 -22.37 7.75
CA ASN A 486 8.57 -21.77 8.95
C ASN A 486 7.99 -20.39 8.66
N VAL A 487 6.96 -20.01 9.40
CA VAL A 487 6.51 -18.63 9.54
C VAL A 487 7.08 -18.11 10.84
N ALA A 488 7.96 -17.11 10.77
CA ALA A 488 8.56 -16.47 11.93
C ALA A 488 7.90 -15.10 12.15
N THR A 489 7.36 -14.87 13.34
CA THR A 489 6.62 -13.65 13.68
C THR A 489 7.04 -13.12 15.04
N PHE A 490 7.16 -11.80 15.17
CA PHE A 490 7.24 -11.12 16.47
C PHE A 490 6.21 -10.01 16.51
N ALA A 491 5.31 -10.09 17.50
CA ALA A 491 4.33 -9.05 17.78
C ALA A 491 4.69 -8.41 19.12
N ALA A 492 4.90 -7.09 19.09
CA ALA A 492 5.31 -6.31 20.25
C ALA A 492 4.48 -5.04 20.38
N ALA A 493 4.47 -4.47 21.58
CA ALA A 493 3.98 -3.13 21.82
C ALA A 493 4.99 -2.32 22.63
N PHE A 494 4.91 -1.00 22.52
CA PHE A 494 5.76 -0.10 23.29
C PHE A 494 5.13 1.30 23.44
N PRO A 495 5.53 2.04 24.49
CA PRO A 495 6.23 1.55 25.68
C PRO A 495 5.26 0.82 26.64
N MET A 496 5.69 -0.20 27.38
CA MET A 496 4.75 -1.07 28.13
C MET A 496 4.08 -0.42 29.35
N ASP A 497 4.65 0.63 29.91
CA ASP A 497 4.04 1.43 30.99
C ASP A 497 2.85 2.28 30.48
N ALA A 498 2.96 2.82 29.28
CA ALA A 498 1.88 3.56 28.60
C ALA A 498 1.83 3.22 27.09
N PRO A 499 1.27 2.06 26.70
CA PRO A 499 1.34 1.57 25.32
C PRO A 499 0.73 2.56 24.32
N ARG A 500 1.50 2.85 23.26
CA ARG A 500 1.07 3.72 22.15
C ARG A 500 1.05 2.99 20.82
N TYR A 501 2.03 2.12 20.57
CA TYR A 501 2.16 1.44 19.30
C TYR A 501 2.32 -0.05 19.47
N VAL A 502 1.72 -0.80 18.55
CA VAL A 502 2.05 -2.19 18.27
C VAL A 502 2.93 -2.23 17.02
N VAL A 503 4.01 -3.03 17.09
CA VAL A 503 4.89 -3.34 15.96
C VAL A 503 4.88 -4.83 15.74
N LEU A 504 4.56 -5.25 14.52
CA LEU A 504 4.58 -6.63 14.11
C LEU A 504 5.52 -6.79 12.91
N ALA A 505 6.41 -7.77 13.00
CA ALA A 505 7.21 -8.24 11.88
C ALA A 505 6.96 -9.73 11.65
N MET A 506 6.85 -10.13 10.39
CA MET A 506 6.66 -11.52 9.97
C MET A 506 7.54 -11.80 8.75
N LEU A 507 8.19 -12.98 8.74
CA LEU A 507 8.90 -13.53 7.59
C LEU A 507 8.32 -14.91 7.25
N ASP A 508 8.04 -15.11 5.97
CA ASP A 508 7.61 -16.39 5.41
C ASP A 508 8.83 -17.16 4.90
N SER A 509 8.98 -18.38 5.41
CA SER A 509 9.97 -19.36 4.99
C SER A 509 11.42 -18.84 5.05
N PRO A 510 11.88 -18.20 6.15
CA PRO A 510 13.26 -17.78 6.28
C PRO A 510 14.19 -19.00 6.42
N LEU A 511 15.36 -18.91 5.81
CA LEU A 511 16.44 -19.89 5.92
C LEU A 511 17.39 -19.52 7.07
N GLY A 512 18.08 -20.53 7.62
CA GLY A 512 19.14 -20.29 8.60
C GLY A 512 20.39 -19.72 7.92
N THR A 513 21.13 -18.87 8.64
CA THR A 513 22.32 -18.19 8.10
C THR A 513 23.54 -18.49 8.97
N LYS A 514 24.76 -18.27 8.47
CA LYS A 514 25.97 -18.47 9.30
C LYS A 514 26.00 -17.46 10.45
N GLU A 515 25.55 -16.24 10.19
CA GLU A 515 25.44 -15.12 11.12
C GLU A 515 24.50 -15.44 12.29
N THR A 516 23.52 -16.30 12.08
CA THR A 516 22.60 -16.80 13.10
C THR A 516 22.89 -18.22 13.53
N PHE A 517 24.09 -18.77 13.25
CA PHE A 517 24.46 -20.16 13.60
C PHE A 517 23.47 -21.21 13.08
N GLY A 518 22.84 -20.95 11.94
CA GLY A 518 21.81 -21.79 11.33
C GLY A 518 20.40 -21.60 11.92
N TRP A 519 20.21 -20.74 12.91
CA TRP A 519 18.90 -20.48 13.50
C TRP A 519 18.00 -19.66 12.58
N LYS A 520 16.76 -20.12 12.40
CA LYS A 520 15.71 -19.50 11.55
C LYS A 520 14.44 -19.11 12.30
N THR A 521 14.46 -19.11 13.63
CA THR A 521 13.30 -18.81 14.48
C THR A 521 13.07 -17.30 14.65
N ALA A 522 11.86 -16.92 15.06
CA ALA A 522 11.47 -15.53 15.28
C ALA A 522 12.40 -14.73 16.19
N ALA A 523 13.00 -15.38 17.20
CA ALA A 523 13.96 -14.75 18.10
C ALA A 523 15.21 -14.23 17.37
N TRP A 524 15.62 -14.86 16.27
CA TRP A 524 16.84 -14.52 15.55
C TRP A 524 16.61 -13.62 14.34
N ASN A 525 15.38 -13.55 13.82
CA ASN A 525 15.05 -12.74 12.64
C ASN A 525 14.14 -11.55 12.96
N THR A 526 12.86 -11.80 13.26
CA THR A 526 11.80 -10.80 13.37
C THR A 526 11.86 -10.02 14.68
N ALA A 527 12.29 -10.64 15.78
CA ALA A 527 12.51 -9.90 17.02
C ALA A 527 13.56 -8.78 16.86
N PRO A 528 14.79 -9.04 16.35
CA PRO A 528 15.74 -7.99 16.01
C PRO A 528 15.22 -6.92 15.05
N VAL A 529 14.42 -7.31 14.05
CA VAL A 529 13.78 -6.36 13.11
C VAL A 529 12.92 -5.37 13.89
N VAL A 530 12.04 -5.86 14.76
CA VAL A 530 11.17 -4.99 15.57
C VAL A 530 11.98 -4.12 16.52
N GLY A 531 12.97 -4.66 17.23
CA GLY A 531 13.80 -3.87 18.15
C GLY A 531 14.52 -2.72 17.44
N ARG A 532 15.12 -2.98 16.26
CA ARG A 532 15.77 -1.94 15.45
C ARG A 532 14.77 -0.95 14.86
N THR A 533 13.60 -1.40 14.40
CA THR A 533 12.55 -0.50 13.94
C THR A 533 12.14 0.44 15.06
N ILE A 534 11.80 -0.08 16.25
CA ILE A 534 11.39 0.72 17.42
C ILE A 534 12.47 1.74 17.79
N ALA A 535 13.74 1.31 17.85
CA ALA A 535 14.85 2.22 18.17
C ALA A 535 14.97 3.39 17.17
N ARG A 536 14.69 3.14 15.88
CA ARG A 536 14.73 4.16 14.82
C ARG A 536 13.50 5.08 14.84
N VAL A 537 12.31 4.56 15.12
CA VAL A 537 11.05 5.29 14.91
C VAL A 537 10.41 5.81 16.20
N GLY A 538 10.81 5.32 17.37
CA GLY A 538 10.12 5.61 18.63
C GLY A 538 10.05 7.11 18.94
N ALA A 539 11.18 7.83 18.83
CA ALA A 539 11.21 9.28 18.98
C ALA A 539 10.39 10.02 17.90
N MET A 540 10.40 9.53 16.65
CA MET A 540 9.59 10.11 15.56
C MET A 540 8.09 9.98 15.81
N LEU A 541 7.69 8.92 16.51
CA LEU A 541 6.34 8.63 16.96
C LEU A 541 5.97 9.35 18.27
N GLY A 542 6.85 10.21 18.80
CA GLY A 542 6.61 10.96 20.03
C GLY A 542 6.77 10.14 21.31
N VAL A 543 7.37 8.94 21.23
CA VAL A 543 7.73 8.13 22.41
C VAL A 543 9.15 8.48 22.82
N VAL A 544 9.31 9.13 23.98
CA VAL A 544 10.63 9.49 24.51
C VAL A 544 11.26 8.27 25.20
N PRO A 545 12.51 7.90 24.87
CA PRO A 545 13.20 6.82 25.55
C PRO A 545 13.51 7.21 27.01
N GLN A 546 13.34 6.26 27.93
CA GLN A 546 13.68 6.41 29.34
C GLN A 546 14.46 5.18 29.80
N GLU A 547 15.73 5.38 30.17
CA GLU A 547 16.64 4.28 30.52
C GLU A 547 16.43 3.72 31.94
N ARG A 548 15.89 4.53 32.85
CA ARG A 548 15.77 4.20 34.28
C ARG A 548 14.36 3.83 34.72
N GLN A 549 13.39 3.95 33.83
CA GLN A 549 11.99 3.65 34.10
C GLN A 549 11.57 2.43 33.30
N ASP A 550 10.95 1.47 33.98
CA ASP A 550 10.32 0.28 33.40
C ASP A 550 8.95 0.05 34.06
N ILE A 551 8.15 -0.86 33.51
CA ILE A 551 6.89 -1.26 34.13
C ILE A 551 7.15 -2.00 35.44
N ASP A 552 6.37 -1.69 36.48
CA ASP A 552 6.46 -2.42 37.74
C ASP A 552 6.02 -3.88 37.54
N VAL A 553 6.91 -4.80 37.90
CA VAL A 553 6.69 -6.26 37.87
C VAL A 553 6.96 -6.90 39.22
N SER A 554 7.06 -6.08 40.27
CA SER A 554 7.41 -6.51 41.64
C SER A 554 6.42 -7.50 42.25
N ASP A 555 5.18 -7.52 41.75
CA ASP A 555 4.15 -8.46 42.17
C ASP A 555 4.16 -9.80 41.41
N ILE A 556 4.75 -9.86 40.20
CA ILE A 556 4.91 -11.10 39.41
C ILE A 556 6.25 -11.77 39.70
N LEU A 557 7.34 -11.00 39.83
CA LEU A 557 8.69 -11.54 39.96
C LEU A 557 8.83 -12.59 41.10
N PRO A 558 8.26 -12.40 42.30
CA PRO A 558 8.33 -13.40 43.37
C PRO A 558 7.61 -14.72 43.05
N THR A 559 6.67 -14.70 42.10
CA THR A 559 5.92 -15.91 41.71
C THR A 559 6.71 -16.80 40.74
N LEU A 560 7.74 -16.24 40.09
CA LEU A 560 8.63 -16.98 39.22
C LEU A 560 9.45 -17.97 40.06
N TRP A 561 9.72 -19.14 39.51
CA TRP A 561 10.57 -20.11 40.20
C TRP A 561 11.98 -19.53 40.39
N GLN A 562 12.47 -19.63 41.62
CA GLN A 562 13.86 -19.32 41.97
C GLN A 562 14.60 -20.63 42.17
N ASP A 563 15.79 -20.73 41.57
CA ASP A 563 16.62 -21.91 41.71
C ASP A 563 17.13 -22.01 43.16
N PRO A 564 16.77 -23.07 43.92
CA PRO A 564 17.23 -23.22 45.31
C PRO A 564 18.76 -23.33 45.42
N SER A 565 19.45 -23.70 44.34
CA SER A 565 20.92 -23.83 44.31
C SER A 565 21.64 -22.50 44.08
N VAL A 566 20.94 -21.46 43.62
CA VAL A 566 21.51 -20.13 43.38
C VAL A 566 21.28 -19.28 44.63
N LYS A 567 22.36 -18.98 45.37
CA LYS A 567 22.28 -18.04 46.50
C LYS A 567 21.72 -16.70 46.02
N PRO A 568 20.75 -16.08 46.72
CA PRO A 568 20.25 -14.78 46.35
C PRO A 568 21.41 -13.79 46.29
N ALA A 569 21.52 -13.06 45.17
CA ALA A 569 22.50 -12.00 45.03
C ALA A 569 22.23 -10.97 46.15
N THR A 570 23.14 -10.90 47.11
CA THR A 570 23.14 -9.86 48.13
C THR A 570 23.30 -8.52 47.42
N GLY A 571 22.24 -7.72 47.39
CA GLY A 571 22.26 -6.39 46.80
C GLY A 571 23.20 -5.46 47.56
N ASN A 572 24.02 -4.73 46.80
CA ASN A 572 24.59 -3.45 47.20
C ASN A 572 23.87 -2.34 46.44
#